data_AF-A0AA43KX17-F1
#
_entry.id   AF-A0AA43KX17-F1
#
_cell.length_a   1.000
_cell.length_b   1.000
_cell.length_c   1.000
_cell.angle_alpha   90.00
_cell.angle_beta   90.00
_cell.angle_gamma   90.00
#
_symmetry.space_group_name_H-M   'P 1'
#
loop_
_entity.id
_entity.type
_entity.pdbx_description
1 polymer ?
#
loop_
_entity_poly.entity_id
_entity_poly.type
_entity_poly.pdbx_seq_one_letter_code
_entity_poly.pdbx_strand_id
1 'polypeptide(L)' 'MLHHSTSVLQPDGSLDWLTEFPSSQKIDYGYKDLLVSVDTVIIGGKTYRELLSMDVIWPYPTCSKIHLLFK' A
#
# COMPACT_ATOMS: atom_id res chain seq x y z
N MET A 1 -26.90 13.86 0.32
CA MET A 1 -25.50 13.95 -0.14
C MET A 1 -24.84 12.61 0.13
N LEU A 2 -24.65 11.79 -0.90
CA LEU A 2 -23.88 10.56 -0.77
C LEU A 2 -22.40 10.95 -0.73
N HIS A 3 -21.79 10.82 0.44
CA HIS A 3 -20.35 11.00 0.62
C HIS A 3 -19.68 9.79 -0.03
N HIS A 4 -19.35 9.87 -1.33
CA HIS A 4 -18.53 8.87 -1.99
C HIS A 4 -17.15 8.88 -1.33
N SER A 5 -17.00 8.05 -0.31
CA SER A 5 -15.70 7.76 0.29
C SER A 5 -14.98 6.90 -0.73
N THR A 6 -13.96 7.44 -1.40
CA THR A 6 -13.09 6.70 -2.32
C THR A 6 -12.25 5.70 -1.53
N SER A 7 -12.86 4.56 -1.19
CA SER A 7 -12.18 3.44 -0.55
C SER A 7 -11.35 2.69 -1.59
N VAL A 8 -10.09 2.43 -1.27
CA VAL A 8 -9.19 1.56 -2.05
C VAL A 8 -9.41 0.08 -1.70
N LEU A 9 -10.04 -0.18 -0.54
CA LEU A 9 -10.46 -1.50 -0.11
C LEU A 9 -11.88 -1.80 -0.59
N GLN A 10 -12.14 -3.07 -0.89
CA GLN A 10 -13.50 -3.56 -1.06
C GLN A 10 -14.32 -3.40 0.24
N PRO A 11 -15.67 -3.46 0.19
CA PRO A 11 -16.52 -3.32 1.38
C PRO A 11 -16.19 -4.30 2.51
N ASP A 12 -15.67 -5.49 2.17
CA ASP A 12 -15.22 -6.53 3.10
C ASP A 12 -13.77 -6.31 3.60
N GLY A 13 -13.07 -5.29 3.10
CA GLY A 13 -11.67 -5.01 3.41
C GLY A 13 -10.66 -5.75 2.53
N SER A 14 -11.10 -6.57 1.57
CA SER A 14 -10.19 -7.34 0.71
C SER A 14 -9.49 -6.48 -0.36
N LEU A 15 -8.36 -6.98 -0.84
CA LEU A 15 -7.56 -6.44 -1.94
C LEU A 15 -7.55 -7.38 -3.15
N ASP A 16 -8.47 -8.35 -3.22
CA ASP A 16 -8.46 -9.41 -4.24
C ASP A 16 -8.53 -8.85 -5.66
N TRP A 17 -9.31 -7.77 -5.84
CA TRP A 17 -9.43 -7.02 -7.10
C TRP A 17 -8.08 -6.56 -7.67
N LEU A 18 -7.06 -6.36 -6.82
CA LEU A 18 -5.72 -5.93 -7.22
C LEU A 18 -4.97 -7.04 -7.98
N THR A 19 -5.37 -8.29 -7.83
CA THR A 19 -4.73 -9.47 -8.42
C THR A 19 -5.54 -10.13 -9.54
N GLU A 20 -6.80 -9.71 -9.73
CA GLU A 20 -7.69 -10.24 -10.77
C GLU A 20 -7.18 -10.02 -12.19
N PHE A 21 -6.33 -9.00 -12.38
CA PHE A 21 -5.69 -8.72 -13.66
C PHE A 21 -4.26 -9.27 -13.64
N PRO A 22 -3.97 -10.38 -14.33
CA PRO A 22 -2.62 -10.90 -14.39
C PRO A 22 -1.70 -9.85 -15.01
N SER A 23 -0.68 -9.43 -14.26
CA SER A 23 0.39 -8.58 -14.81
C SER A 23 1.23 -9.44 -15.78
N SER A 24 0.74 -9.56 -17.02
CA SER A 24 1.29 -10.44 -18.04
C SER A 24 2.78 -10.21 -18.35
N GLN A 25 3.31 -9.05 -17.97
CA GLN A 25 4.70 -8.66 -18.22
C GLN A 25 5.47 -8.22 -16.96
N LYS A 26 4.89 -8.30 -15.74
CA LYS A 26 5.51 -7.78 -14.49
C LYS A 26 6.17 -6.41 -14.66
N ILE A 27 5.53 -5.53 -15.43
CA ILE A 27 6.07 -4.20 -15.76
C ILE A 27 5.93 -3.31 -14.53
N ASP A 28 7.04 -2.72 -14.14
CA ASP A 28 7.03 -1.66 -13.14
C ASP A 28 6.68 -0.32 -13.80
N TYR A 29 5.61 0.32 -13.35
CA TYR A 29 5.15 1.63 -13.86
C TYR A 29 5.75 2.82 -13.09
N GLY A 30 6.91 2.63 -12.46
CA GLY A 30 7.61 3.64 -11.68
C GLY A 30 7.46 3.49 -10.17
N TYR A 31 6.96 2.34 -9.68
CA TYR A 31 6.92 2.06 -8.25
C TYR A 31 8.33 2.00 -7.65
N LYS A 32 9.29 1.36 -8.34
CA LYS A 32 10.69 1.33 -7.84
C LYS A 32 11.33 2.71 -7.87
N ASP A 33 11.13 3.47 -8.95
CA ASP A 33 11.67 4.83 -9.06
C ASP A 33 11.12 5.74 -7.97
N LEU A 34 9.82 5.61 -7.66
CA LEU A 34 9.20 6.30 -6.53
C LEU A 34 9.86 5.90 -5.21
N LEU A 35 10.01 4.60 -4.93
CA LEU A 35 10.64 4.11 -3.70
C LEU A 35 12.10 4.57 -3.52
N VAL A 36 12.83 4.74 -4.62
CA VAL A 36 14.19 5.30 -4.61
C VAL A 36 14.17 6.81 -4.39
N SER A 37 13.15 7.51 -4.88
CA SER A 37 13.05 8.97 -4.78
C SER A 37 12.61 9.50 -3.41
N VAL A 38 12.07 8.64 -2.53
CA VAL A 38 11.48 9.05 -1.25
C VAL A 38 12.26 8.55 -0.04
N ASP A 39 12.56 9.46 0.89
CA ASP A 39 13.28 9.13 2.13
C ASP A 39 12.35 8.67 3.28
N THR A 40 11.10 9.18 3.29
CA THR A 40 10.17 9.01 4.41
C THR A 40 8.82 8.53 3.94
N VAL A 41 8.30 7.49 4.59
CA VAL A 41 6.95 6.96 4.37
C VAL A 41 6.08 7.27 5.58
N ILE A 42 4.86 7.76 5.34
CA ILE A 42 3.86 8.01 6.38
C ILE A 42 2.68 7.08 6.12
N ILE A 43 2.37 6.18 7.05
CA ILE A 43 1.24 5.24 6.93
C ILE A 43 0.30 5.37 8.13
N GLY A 44 -1.00 5.25 7.87
CA GLY A 44 -2.01 5.20 8.93
C GLY A 44 -1.99 3.88 9.69
N GLY A 45 -2.39 3.91 10.97
CA GLY A 45 -2.39 2.72 11.83
C GLY A 45 -3.23 1.55 11.32
N LYS A 46 -4.31 1.82 10.55
CA LYS A 46 -5.09 0.75 9.90
C LYS A 46 -4.25 0.03 8.85
N THR A 47 -3.68 0.76 7.88
CA THR A 47 -2.81 0.21 6.83
C THR A 47 -1.60 -0.51 7.40
N TYR A 48 -1.00 0.02 8.48
CA TYR A 48 0.13 -0.65 9.14
C TYR A 48 -0.27 -2.01 9.72
N ARG A 49 -1.43 -2.12 10.37
CA ARG A 49 -1.91 -3.40 10.92
C ARG A 49 -2.24 -4.42 9.83
N GLU A 50 -2.82 -3.98 8.71
CA GLU A 50 -3.02 -4.86 7.55
C GLU A 50 -1.68 -5.34 6.99
N LEU A 51 -0.67 -4.46 6.88
CA LEU A 51 0.65 -4.86 6.41
C LEU A 51 1.32 -5.90 7.32
N LEU A 52 1.10 -5.80 8.64
CA LEU A 52 1.60 -6.78 9.62
C LEU A 52 0.86 -8.13 9.58
N SER A 53 -0.39 -8.18 9.10
CA SER A 53 -1.15 -9.42 8.98
C SER A 53 -0.84 -10.17 7.68
N MET A 54 -0.18 -9.51 6.72
CA MET A 54 0.27 -10.11 5.47
C MET A 54 1.59 -10.87 5.66
N ASP A 55 1.70 -12.04 5.02
CA ASP A 55 2.95 -12.81 4.96
C ASP A 55 3.87 -12.24 3.85
N VAL A 56 4.36 -11.01 4.06
CA VAL A 56 5.18 -10.28 3.10
C VAL A 56 6.43 -9.71 3.74
N ILE A 57 7.50 -9.61 2.93
CA ILE A 57 8.68 -8.85 3.30
C ILE A 57 8.32 -7.37 3.37
N TRP A 58 8.90 -6.66 4.34
CA TRP A 58 8.71 -5.21 4.48
C TRP A 58 8.92 -4.48 3.14
N PRO A 59 7.90 -3.78 2.61
CA PRO A 59 7.91 -3.31 1.22
C PRO A 59 8.69 -2.02 0.99
N TYR A 60 9.18 -1.37 2.05
CA TYR A 60 9.91 -0.10 1.99
C TYR A 60 11.36 -0.25 2.50
N PRO A 61 12.22 -1.02 1.81
CA PRO A 61 13.57 -1.32 2.28
C PRO A 61 14.54 -0.13 2.19
N THR A 62 14.27 0.86 1.33
CA THR A 62 15.15 2.01 1.06
C THR A 62 14.83 3.23 1.91
N CYS A 63 13.63 3.30 2.49
CA CYS A 63 13.20 4.47 3.26
C CYS A 63 13.86 4.49 4.63
N SER A 64 14.57 5.58 4.92
CA SER A 64 15.28 5.75 6.20
C SER A 64 14.35 6.05 7.37
N LYS A 65 13.13 6.53 7.10
CA LYS A 65 12.16 6.89 8.14
C LYS A 65 10.75 6.40 7.79
N ILE A 66 10.08 5.83 8.79
CA ILE A 66 8.69 5.40 8.71
C ILE A 66 7.94 6.08 9.85
N HIS A 67 6.92 6.87 9.53
CA HIS A 67 6.06 7.51 10.50
C HIS A 67 4.69 6.86 10.50
N LEU A 68 4.26 6.38 11.67
CA LEU A 68 2.96 5.73 11.86
C LEU A 68 1.97 6.74 12.45
N LEU A 69 0.90 7.03 11.71
CA LEU A 69 -0.19 7.87 12.19
C LEU A 69 -1.23 7.00 12.90
N PHE A 70 -1.15 6.96 14.22
CA PHE A 70 -2.20 6.42 15.07
C PHE A 70 -3.18 7.56 15.39
N LYS A 71 -4.36 7.52 14.75
CA LYS A 71 -5.52 8.31 15.15
C LYS A 71 -6.36 7.50 16.12
#